data_AF-A0A8T5R7J9-F1
#
_entry.id   AF-A0A8T5R7J9-F1
#
_cell.length_a   1.000
_cell.length_b   1.000
_cell.length_c   1.000
_cell.angle_alpha   90.00
_cell.angle_beta   90.00
_cell.angle_gamma   90.00
#
_symmetry.space_group_name_H-M   'P 1'
#
loop_
_entity.id
_entity.type
_entity.pdbx_description
1 polymer ?
#
loop_
_entity_poly.entity_id
_entity_poly.type
_entity_poly.pdbx_seq_one_letter_code
_entity_poly.pdbx_strand_id
1 'polypeptide(L)'
;MKAAVFDGQDISIKEVPIPRLGDSQVLIQIKASGICGTDIAIVKGDLPTPTPLILGHEFAGEVIEVGKKVNSKWEGKHVTSEINSNIDFSCYYCQRKIFS
;
A
#
# COMPACT_ATOMS: atom_id res chain seq x y z
N MET A 1 -6.15 -13.85 -4.84
CA MET A 1 -4.92 -13.17 -5.29
C MET A 1 -3.81 -13.60 -4.36
N LYS A 2 -2.60 -13.79 -4.87
CA LYS A 2 -1.46 -14.17 -4.02
C LYS A 2 -0.90 -12.93 -3.30
N ALA A 3 -0.58 -13.08 -2.03
CA ALA A 3 0.08 -12.05 -1.23
C ALA A 3 1.11 -12.67 -0.27
N ALA A 4 2.19 -11.95 0.02
CA ALA A 4 3.10 -12.30 1.09
C ALA A 4 2.52 -11.84 2.43
N VAL A 5 2.13 -12.79 3.27
CA VAL A 5 1.48 -12.52 4.56
C VAL A 5 2.42 -12.89 5.69
N PHE A 6 2.72 -11.92 6.55
CA PHE A 6 3.40 -12.11 7.82
C PHE A 6 2.36 -12.33 8.92
N ASP A 7 2.42 -13.46 9.63
CA ASP A 7 1.48 -13.80 10.71
C ASP A 7 1.96 -13.42 12.12
N GLY A 8 3.15 -12.82 12.23
CA GLY A 8 3.80 -12.51 13.50
C GLY A 8 4.96 -13.45 13.82
N GLN A 9 5.13 -14.53 13.07
CA GLN A 9 6.27 -15.44 13.19
C GLN A 9 6.96 -15.69 11.85
N ASP A 10 6.19 -15.96 10.78
CA ASP A 10 6.77 -16.28 9.47
C ASP A 10 6.00 -15.61 8.31
N ILE A 11 6.66 -15.55 7.16
CA ILE A 11 6.09 -15.04 5.91
C ILE A 11 5.70 -16.22 5.03
N SER A 12 4.45 -16.23 4.58
CA SER A 12 3.97 -17.23 3.62
C SER A 12 3.18 -16.59 2.48
N ILE A 13 3.26 -17.19 1.29
CA ILE A 13 2.42 -16.80 0.17
C ILE A 13 1.04 -17.42 0.36
N LYS A 14 0.02 -16.58 0.55
CA LYS A 14 -1.38 -17.00 0.73
C LYS A 14 -2.26 -16.51 -0.40
N GLU A 15 -3.29 -17.30 -0.73
CA GLU A 15 -4.42 -16.80 -1.52
C GLU A 15 -5.33 -15.98 -0.61
N VAL A 16 -5.51 -14.71 -0.94
CA VAL A 16 -6.38 -13.77 -0.22
C VAL A 16 -7.42 -13.16 -1.17
N PRO A 17 -8.58 -12.70 -0.67
CA PRO A 17 -9.54 -11.98 -1.51
C PRO A 17 -8.91 -10.72 -2.11
N ILE A 18 -9.37 -10.34 -3.31
CA ILE A 18 -9.08 -9.01 -3.84
C ILE A 18 -9.74 -7.99 -2.90
N PRO A 19 -9.04 -6.92 -2.48
CA PRO A 19 -9.61 -5.92 -1.59
C PRO A 19 -10.83 -5.25 -2.22
N ARG A 20 -11.82 -4.93 -1.39
CA ARG A 20 -13.00 -4.19 -1.85
C ARG A 20 -12.63 -2.72 -2.06
N LEU A 21 -12.96 -2.20 -3.23
CA LEU A 21 -12.70 -0.81 -3.59
C LEU A 21 -13.71 0.15 -2.94
N GLY A 22 -13.22 1.11 -2.16
CA GLY A 22 -14.03 2.21 -1.65
C GLY A 22 -14.22 3.35 -2.64
N ASP A 23 -15.23 4.20 -2.41
CA ASP A 23 -15.60 5.28 -3.34
C ASP A 23 -14.46 6.28 -3.64
N SER A 24 -13.54 6.52 -2.69
CA SER A 24 -12.41 7.46 -2.84
C SER A 24 -11.07 6.76 -3.05
N GLN A 25 -11.07 5.49 -3.44
CA GLN A 25 -9.87 4.67 -3.60
C GLN A 25 -9.64 4.28 -5.05
N VAL A 26 -8.45 3.76 -5.33
CA VAL A 26 -8.10 3.11 -6.60
C VAL A 26 -7.67 1.67 -6.31
N LEU A 27 -8.01 0.74 -7.21
CA LEU A 27 -7.49 -0.62 -7.17
C LEU A 27 -6.28 -0.69 -8.11
N ILE A 28 -5.13 -1.07 -7.56
CA ILE A 28 -3.87 -1.15 -8.31
C ILE A 28 -3.51 -2.61 -8.51
N GLN A 29 -3.32 -3.02 -9.77
CA GLN A 29 -2.64 -4.27 -10.06
C GLN A 29 -1.13 -4.04 -9.94
N ILE A 30 -0.56 -4.56 -8.86
CA ILE A 30 0.86 -4.49 -8.58
C ILE A 30 1.63 -5.29 -9.65
N LYS A 31 2.61 -4.66 -10.29
CA LYS A 31 3.50 -5.31 -11.27
C LYS A 31 4.85 -5.67 -10.67
N ALA A 32 5.33 -4.85 -9.72
CA ALA A 32 6.54 -5.10 -8.95
C ALA A 32 6.45 -4.46 -7.56
N SER A 33 7.12 -5.07 -6.58
CA SER A 33 7.34 -4.50 -5.26
C SER A 33 8.79 -4.75 -4.84
N GLY A 34 9.46 -3.73 -4.32
CA GLY A 34 10.73 -3.81 -3.64
C GLY A 34 10.58 -4.47 -2.26
N ILE A 35 11.73 -4.88 -1.71
CA ILE A 35 11.88 -5.31 -0.33
C ILE A 35 12.72 -4.24 0.36
N CYS A 36 12.15 -3.60 1.38
CA CYS A 36 12.80 -2.55 2.14
C CYS A 36 13.41 -3.10 3.42
N GLY A 37 14.38 -2.37 4.00
CA GLY A 37 14.87 -2.64 5.35
C GLY A 37 13.75 -2.60 6.40
N THR A 38 12.73 -1.78 6.19
CA THR A 38 11.55 -1.70 7.08
C THR A 38 10.75 -3.00 7.09
N ASP A 39 10.58 -3.68 5.95
CA ASP A 39 9.89 -4.98 5.93
C ASP A 39 10.64 -6.01 6.79
N ILE A 40 11.99 -5.99 6.73
CA ILE A 40 12.85 -6.84 7.55
C ILE A 40 12.72 -6.50 9.03
N ALA A 41 12.72 -5.20 9.37
CA ALA A 41 12.56 -4.73 10.76
C ALA A 41 11.21 -5.15 11.36
N ILE A 42 10.13 -5.13 10.58
CA ILE A 42 8.81 -5.63 10.99
C ILE A 42 8.88 -7.13 11.31
N VAL A 43 9.45 -7.93 10.40
CA VAL A 43 9.53 -9.39 10.53
C VAL A 43 10.41 -9.81 11.71
N LYS A 44 11.47 -9.06 11.99
CA LYS A 44 12.33 -9.28 13.17
C LYS A 44 11.72 -8.82 14.49
N GLY A 45 10.62 -8.06 14.44
CA GLY A 45 9.99 -7.46 15.61
C GLY A 45 10.65 -6.17 16.11
N ASP A 46 11.65 -5.65 15.38
CA ASP A 46 12.30 -4.36 15.67
C ASP A 46 11.32 -3.18 15.46
N LEU A 47 10.34 -3.37 14.58
CA LEU A 47 9.23 -2.45 14.36
C LEU A 47 7.88 -3.14 14.64
N PRO A 48 7.35 -3.03 15.88
CA PRO A 48 6.09 -3.66 16.26
C PRO A 48 4.94 -3.19 15.37
N THR A 49 4.32 -4.13 14.65
CA THR A 49 3.22 -3.86 13.70
C THR A 49 2.11 -4.90 13.91
N PRO A 50 0.82 -4.52 13.82
CA PRO A 50 -0.28 -5.48 13.96
C PRO A 50 -0.20 -6.61 12.93
N THR A 51 -0.40 -7.85 13.37
CA THR A 51 -0.44 -9.04 12.50
C THR A 51 -1.81 -9.73 12.56
N PRO A 52 -2.24 -10.44 11.50
CA PRO A 52 -1.52 -10.68 10.24
C PRO A 52 -1.41 -9.45 9.35
N LEU A 53 -0.29 -9.32 8.63
CA LEU A 53 0.03 -8.18 7.77
C LEU A 53 0.41 -8.65 6.37
N ILE A 54 -0.13 -8.00 5.33
CA ILE A 54 0.41 -8.10 3.98
C ILE A 54 1.58 -7.09 3.89
N LEU A 55 2.78 -7.59 3.65
CA LEU A 55 4.00 -6.78 3.56
C LEU A 55 4.11 -6.05 2.21
N GLY A 56 5.04 -5.11 2.13
CA GLY A 56 5.37 -4.36 0.93
C GLY A 56 4.75 -2.96 0.92
N HIS A 57 5.62 -1.96 0.86
CA HIS A 57 5.26 -0.54 0.78
C HIS A 57 6.02 0.19 -0.35
N GLU A 58 6.83 -0.53 -1.12
CA GLU A 58 7.61 0.01 -2.24
C GLU A 58 7.16 -0.62 -3.55
N PHE A 59 6.04 -0.17 -4.12
CA PHE A 59 5.47 -0.82 -5.31
C PHE A 59 5.29 0.10 -6.51
N ALA A 60 5.19 -0.54 -7.67
CA ALA A 60 4.72 0.07 -8.90
C ALA A 60 3.68 -0.83 -9.57
N GLY A 61 2.64 -0.22 -10.11
CA GLY A 61 1.52 -0.94 -10.68
C GLY A 61 0.70 -0.12 -11.65
N GLU A 62 -0.43 -0.69 -12.05
CA GLU A 62 -1.40 -0.09 -12.95
C GLU A 62 -2.75 0.04 -12.24
N VAL A 63 -3.40 1.19 -12.34
CA VAL A 63 -4.76 1.35 -11.82
C VAL A 63 -5.74 0.58 -12.70
N ILE A 64 -6.40 -0.44 -12.16
CA ILE A 64 -7.34 -1.29 -12.90
C ILE A 64 -8.81 -0.97 -12.63
N GLU A 65 -9.10 -0.22 -11.58
CA GLU A 65 -10.46 0.22 -11.23
C GLU A 65 -10.38 1.47 -10.33
N VAL A 66 -11.34 2.39 -10.46
CA VAL A 66 -11.44 3.57 -9.59
C VAL A 66 -12.79 3.64 -8.87
N GLY A 67 -12.77 4.16 -7.64
CA GLY A 67 -13.97 4.44 -6.88
C GLY A 67 -14.77 5.61 -7.48
N LYS A 68 -16.07 5.69 -7.15
CA LYS A 68 -17.02 6.67 -7.73
C LYS A 68 -16.65 8.14 -7.53
N LYS A 69 -15.83 8.46 -6.52
CA LYS A 69 -15.37 9.82 -6.20
C LYS A 69 -13.97 10.11 -6.74
N VAL A 70 -13.35 9.16 -7.44
CA VAL A 70 -12.04 9.32 -8.07
C VAL A 70 -12.22 9.67 -9.55
N ASN A 71 -11.33 10.51 -10.06
CA ASN A 71 -11.34 10.87 -11.48
C ASN A 71 -11.03 9.65 -12.37
N SER A 72 -11.94 9.31 -13.30
CA SER A 72 -11.81 8.14 -14.17
C SER A 72 -10.56 8.13 -15.06
N LYS A 73 -9.91 9.28 -15.28
CA LYS A 73 -8.64 9.36 -16.02
C LYS A 73 -7.49 8.56 -15.39
N TRP A 74 -7.63 8.15 -14.13
CA TRP A 74 -6.65 7.34 -13.43
C TRP A 74 -6.63 5.89 -13.90
N GLU A 75 -7.73 5.34 -14.42
CA GLU A 75 -7.75 3.98 -14.96
C GLU A 75 -6.73 3.82 -16.09
N GLY A 76 -5.98 2.71 -16.07
CA GLY A 76 -4.89 2.40 -16.99
C GLY A 76 -3.60 3.19 -16.77
N LYS A 77 -3.52 4.06 -15.75
CA LYS A 77 -2.27 4.78 -15.43
C LYS A 77 -1.32 3.89 -14.63
N HIS A 78 -0.03 3.97 -15.00
CA HIS A 78 1.04 3.47 -14.15
C HIS A 78 1.25 4.41 -12.98
N VAL A 79 1.29 3.84 -11.78
CA VAL A 79 1.37 4.58 -10.52
C VAL A 79 2.33 3.90 -9.55
N THR A 80 2.86 4.70 -8.65
CA THR A 80 3.48 4.29 -7.38
C THR A 80 2.74 5.02 -6.26
N SER A 81 2.99 4.64 -5.00
CA SER A 81 2.43 5.33 -3.84
C SER A 81 3.53 6.01 -3.05
N GLU A 82 3.15 7.12 -2.42
CA GLU A 82 3.88 7.64 -1.28
C GLU A 82 3.63 6.67 -0.09
N ILE A 83 4.65 6.43 0.75
CA ILE A 83 4.63 5.40 1.81
C ILE A 83 3.86 5.83 3.08
N ASN A 84 3.78 7.13 3.32
CA ASN A 84 3.07 7.77 4.41
C ASN A 84 1.58 7.97 4.08
N SER A 85 0.76 7.17 4.75
CA SER A 85 -0.70 7.16 4.56
C SER A 85 -1.43 8.43 5.03
N ASN A 86 -0.74 9.37 5.70
CA ASN A 86 -1.37 10.50 6.42
C ASN A 86 -1.24 11.85 5.69
N ILE A 87 -0.96 11.83 4.38
CA ILE A 87 -0.87 13.03 3.56
C ILE A 87 -2.26 13.34 2.98
N ASP A 88 -3.02 14.17 3.70
CA ASP A 88 -4.38 14.61 3.31
C ASP A 88 -4.44 16.07 2.83
N PHE A 89 -3.27 16.72 2.76
CA PHE A 89 -3.10 18.14 2.41
C PHE A 89 -3.76 19.14 3.37
N SER A 90 -4.24 18.72 4.55
CA SER A 90 -5.01 19.56 5.48
C SER A 90 -4.19 20.04 6.69
N CYS A 91 -3.22 19.25 7.15
CA CYS A 91 -2.47 19.54 8.39
C CYS A 91 -1.34 20.58 8.22
N TYR A 92 -0.74 21.02 9.33
CA TYR A 92 0.38 21.97 9.35
C TYR A 92 1.53 21.59 8.40
N TYR A 93 1.96 20.33 8.44
CA TYR A 93 3.07 19.81 7.62
C TYR A 93 2.69 19.73 6.15
N CYS A 94 1.48 19.23 5.89
CA CYS A 94 0.84 19.14 4.58
C CYS A 94 0.76 20.50 3.86
N GLN A 95 0.18 21.51 4.52
CA GLN A 95 0.01 22.85 3.95
C GLN A 95 1.35 23.53 3.63
N ARG A 96 2.39 23.24 4.41
CA ARG A 96 3.75 23.76 4.20
C ARG A 96 4.60 22.90 3.27
N LYS A 97 4.09 21.77 2.79
CA LYS A 97 4.81 20.81 1.94
C LYS A 97 6.12 20.31 2.57
N ILE A 98 6.10 20.09 3.88
CA ILE A 98 7.22 19.56 4.68
C ILE A 98 6.85 18.22 5.33
N PHE A 99 5.93 17.49 4.69
CA PHE A 99 5.61 16.12 5.07
C PHE A 99 6.70 15.18 4.54
N SER A 100 7.06 14.19 5.37
CA SER A 100 8.04 13.15 5.08
C SER A 100 7.57 11.81 5.58
#